data_AF-A0A0F9L2D6-F1
#
_entry.id   AF-A0A0F9L2D6-F1
#
_cell.length_a   1.000
_cell.length_b   1.000
_cell.length_c   1.000
_cell.angle_alpha   90.00
_cell.angle_beta   90.00
_cell.angle_gamma   90.00
#
_symmetry.space_group_name_H-M   'P 1'
#
loop_
_entity.id
_entity.type
_entity.pdbx_description
1 polymer ?
#
loop_
_entity_poly.entity_id
_entity_poly.type
_entity_poly.pdbx_seq_one_letter_code
_entity_poly.pdbx_strand_id
1 'polypeptide(L)'
;MSGFFSVYTLTPWDGLNLKQVTQVKLISLKTIFKTFPVIEQAFLGEIISNIYSQTHYTWNNSIKRIVGVANEDYNISSFNFIWAIDDQNRMYQFLIQKLEEKENSQAILVALAPPELGKLLSEFKREALHRILSLLNKPSNIKFLMVLAPKGKSIVEEHQLLKIEKKYLDKLNYINKLKDTPNIQGNWFPEFKLQCPVCKEAITGVGVTSIDFGSVICPRCGYKKSRF
;
A
#
# COMPACT_ATOMS: atom_id res chain seq x y z
N MET A 1 29.57 -10.32 2.23
CA MET A 1 28.63 -9.85 3.28
C MET A 1 27.25 -10.40 2.96
N SER A 2 26.63 -11.14 3.89
CA SER A 2 25.27 -11.65 3.70
C SER A 2 24.27 -10.50 3.82
N GLY A 3 23.60 -10.16 2.72
CA GLY A 3 22.54 -9.17 2.70
C GLY A 3 21.22 -9.75 3.17
N PHE A 4 20.48 -9.02 4.00
CA PHE A 4 19.17 -9.43 4.49
C PHE A 4 18.06 -8.53 3.95
N PHE A 5 16.95 -9.14 3.54
CA PHE A 5 15.66 -8.47 3.42
C PHE A 5 14.97 -8.45 4.79
N SER A 6 14.23 -7.39 5.07
CA SER A 6 13.32 -7.32 6.22
C SER A 6 11.89 -7.21 5.75
N VAL A 7 11.06 -8.17 6.14
CA VAL A 7 9.62 -8.16 5.89
C VAL A 7 8.90 -7.85 7.19
N TYR A 8 8.06 -6.83 7.16
CA TYR A 8 7.27 -6.40 8.30
C TYR A 8 5.82 -6.85 8.09
N THR A 9 5.31 -7.68 9.00
CA THR A 9 3.98 -8.29 8.89
C THR A 9 3.17 -8.04 10.15
N LEU A 10 1.86 -7.86 10.01
CA LEU A 10 0.95 -8.04 11.14
C LEU A 10 0.81 -9.54 11.40
N THR A 11 0.69 -9.94 12.67
CA THR A 11 0.59 -11.35 13.08
C THR A 11 -0.84 -11.72 13.47
N PRO A 12 -1.75 -11.92 12.51
CA PRO A 12 -3.14 -12.29 12.80
C PRO A 12 -3.28 -13.65 13.50
N TRP A 13 -2.24 -14.50 13.43
CA TRP A 13 -2.16 -15.77 14.18
C TRP A 13 -1.78 -15.58 15.65
N ASP A 14 -1.25 -14.42 16.02
CA ASP A 14 -1.05 -14.03 17.41
C ASP A 14 -2.25 -13.17 17.85
N GLY A 15 -3.31 -13.84 18.30
CA GLY A 15 -4.58 -13.22 18.69
C GLY A 15 -4.46 -12.18 19.82
N LEU A 16 -3.30 -12.12 20.49
CA LEU A 16 -2.99 -11.12 21.52
C LEU A 16 -2.37 -9.85 20.91
N ASN A 17 -1.75 -9.94 19.73
CA ASN A 17 -0.94 -8.88 19.12
C ASN A 17 -1.43 -8.44 17.74
N LEU A 18 -2.74 -8.22 17.61
CA LEU A 18 -3.39 -7.82 16.34
C LEU A 18 -2.89 -6.48 15.74
N LYS A 19 -2.23 -5.64 16.54
CA LYS A 19 -1.68 -4.33 16.12
C LYS A 19 -0.15 -4.29 16.05
N GLN A 20 0.54 -5.33 16.52
CA GLN A 20 1.99 -5.34 16.54
C GLN A 20 2.52 -5.80 15.18
N VAL A 21 3.50 -5.05 14.67
CA VAL A 21 4.20 -5.42 13.44
C VAL A 21 5.43 -6.23 13.84
N THR A 22 5.52 -7.45 13.31
CA THR A 22 6.66 -8.35 13.48
C THR A 22 7.62 -8.20 12.31
N GLN A 23 8.93 -8.19 12.59
CA GLN A 23 9.97 -8.18 11.58
C GLN A 23 10.51 -9.58 11.36
N VAL A 24 10.53 -10.03 10.12
CA VAL A 24 11.18 -11.27 9.67
C VAL A 24 12.39 -10.90 8.82
N LYS A 25 13.56 -11.44 9.17
CA LYS A 25 14.80 -11.24 8.39
C LYS A 25 15.05 -12.45 7.49
N LEU A 26 15.28 -12.17 6.21
CA LEU A 26 15.44 -13.18 5.16
C LEU A 26 16.76 -12.98 4.44
N ILE A 27 17.51 -14.05 4.21
CA ILE A 27 18.77 -14.01 3.45
C ILE A 27 18.46 -13.76 1.97
N SER A 28 19.11 -12.76 1.38
CA SER A 28 18.98 -12.50 -0.05
C SER A 28 19.56 -13.65 -0.87
N LEU A 29 18.79 -14.13 -1.85
CA LEU A 29 19.26 -15.17 -2.76
C LEU A 29 20.39 -14.74 -3.69
N LYS A 30 20.65 -13.44 -3.86
CA LYS A 30 21.85 -12.94 -4.56
C LYS A 30 23.16 -13.40 -3.91
N THR A 31 23.11 -13.81 -2.64
CA THR A 31 24.28 -14.38 -1.95
C THR A 31 24.54 -15.85 -2.33
N ILE A 32 23.56 -16.52 -2.94
CA ILE A 32 23.58 -17.97 -3.25
C ILE A 32 23.60 -18.22 -4.76
N PHE A 33 22.84 -17.44 -5.52
CA PHE A 33 22.72 -17.50 -6.97
C PHE A 33 23.18 -16.18 -7.60
N LYS A 34 23.78 -16.27 -8.79
CA LYS A 34 24.16 -15.07 -9.58
C LYS A 34 22.93 -14.26 -10.02
N THR A 35 21.83 -14.95 -10.31
CA THR A 35 20.55 -14.37 -10.70
C THR A 35 19.45 -14.96 -9.83
N PHE A 36 18.38 -14.19 -9.58
CA PHE A 36 17.25 -14.70 -8.82
C PHE A 36 16.57 -15.86 -9.57
N PRO A 37 16.28 -16.99 -8.90
CA PRO A 37 15.51 -18.06 -9.49
C PRO A 37 14.11 -17.57 -9.88
N VAL A 38 13.67 -17.93 -11.08
CA VAL A 38 12.30 -17.71 -11.54
C VAL A 38 11.47 -18.92 -11.15
N ILE A 39 10.32 -18.65 -10.55
CA ILE A 39 9.29 -19.61 -10.18
C ILE A 39 8.19 -19.53 -11.24
N GLU A 40 7.82 -20.70 -11.75
CA GLU A 40 6.76 -20.84 -12.74
C GLU A 40 5.38 -20.58 -12.14
N GLN A 41 4.47 -20.09 -12.97
CA GLN A 41 3.08 -19.84 -12.57
C GLN A 41 2.39 -21.11 -12.08
N ALA A 42 2.69 -22.28 -12.66
CA ALA A 42 2.11 -23.56 -12.26
C ALA A 42 2.25 -23.81 -10.75
N PHE A 43 3.43 -23.50 -10.19
CA PHE A 43 3.66 -23.61 -8.75
C PHE A 43 2.70 -22.73 -7.95
N LEU A 44 2.54 -21.46 -8.34
CA LEU A 44 1.66 -20.51 -7.65
C LEU A 44 0.18 -20.90 -7.81
N GLY A 45 -0.22 -21.37 -8.99
CA GLY A 45 -1.57 -21.86 -9.27
C GLY A 45 -1.94 -23.06 -8.39
N GLU A 46 -1.02 -24.01 -8.21
CA GLU A 46 -1.20 -25.16 -7.31
C GLU A 46 -1.33 -24.72 -5.84
N ILE A 47 -0.49 -23.79 -5.37
CA ILE A 47 -0.64 -23.23 -4.02
C ILE A 47 -2.02 -22.58 -3.82
N ILE A 48 -2.48 -21.80 -4.80
CA ILE A 48 -3.80 -21.16 -4.74
C ILE A 48 -4.92 -22.22 -4.70
N SER A 49 -4.85 -23.24 -5.55
CA SER A 49 -5.79 -24.36 -5.54
C SER A 49 -5.82 -25.08 -4.18
N ASN A 50 -4.65 -25.29 -3.58
CA ASN A 50 -4.52 -25.88 -2.25
C ASN A 50 -5.14 -24.99 -1.17
N ILE A 51 -5.01 -23.66 -1.24
CA ILE A 51 -5.67 -22.73 -0.30
C ILE A 51 -7.20 -22.86 -0.34
N TYR A 52 -7.79 -23.12 -1.50
CA TYR A 52 -9.24 -23.32 -1.61
C TYR A 52 -9.72 -24.71 -1.16
N SER A 53 -8.85 -25.73 -1.20
CA SER A 53 -9.23 -27.13 -0.98
C SER A 53 -8.72 -27.73 0.33
N GLN A 54 -7.71 -27.13 0.96
CA GLN A 54 -7.01 -27.67 2.12
C GLN A 54 -7.06 -26.69 3.29
N THR A 55 -7.51 -27.14 4.46
CA THR A 55 -7.69 -26.27 5.64
C THR A 55 -6.38 -25.76 6.23
N HIS A 56 -5.29 -26.51 6.03
CA HIS A 56 -3.94 -26.15 6.47
C HIS A 56 -3.19 -25.24 5.49
N TYR A 57 -3.82 -24.87 4.37
CA TYR A 57 -3.32 -23.86 3.44
C TYR A 57 -4.14 -22.59 3.58
N THR A 58 -3.49 -21.45 3.82
CA THR A 58 -4.20 -20.21 4.14
C THR A 58 -3.62 -19.00 3.40
N TRP A 59 -4.48 -18.03 3.12
CA TRP A 59 -4.11 -16.73 2.58
C TRP A 59 -4.39 -15.63 3.59
N ASN A 60 -3.44 -14.71 3.79
CA ASN A 60 -3.62 -13.61 4.72
C ASN A 60 -2.99 -12.29 4.26
N ASN A 61 -3.77 -11.22 4.24
CA ASN A 61 -3.27 -9.88 3.94
C ASN A 61 -2.63 -9.29 5.19
N SER A 62 -1.30 -9.30 5.27
CA SER A 62 -0.55 -8.92 6.48
C SER A 62 0.76 -8.17 6.23
N ILE A 63 1.34 -8.21 5.03
CA ILE A 63 2.60 -7.51 4.73
C ILE A 63 2.34 -6.00 4.76
N LYS A 64 3.19 -5.28 5.51
CA LYS A 64 3.10 -3.83 5.73
C LYS A 64 4.30 -3.04 5.23
N ARG A 65 5.48 -3.66 5.14
CA ARG A 65 6.70 -3.04 4.60
C ARG A 65 7.71 -4.10 4.19
N ILE A 66 8.47 -3.83 3.13
CA ILE A 66 9.61 -4.65 2.72
C ILE A 66 10.80 -3.71 2.54
N VAL A 67 11.89 -4.05 3.22
CA VAL A 67 13.16 -3.33 3.13
C VAL A 67 14.21 -4.28 2.55
N GLY A 68 14.89 -3.83 1.50
CA GLY A 68 15.94 -4.58 0.82
C GLY A 68 17.29 -4.55 1.50
N VAL A 69 18.29 -5.10 0.80
CA VAL A 69 19.65 -5.31 1.32
C VAL A 69 20.42 -3.99 1.47
N ALA A 70 20.15 -3.01 0.62
CA ALA A 70 20.74 -1.68 0.66
C ALA A 70 19.85 -0.68 1.43
N ASN A 71 18.95 -1.17 2.29
CA ASN A 71 17.94 -0.39 3.02
C ASN A 71 16.95 0.36 2.11
N GLU A 72 16.76 -0.12 0.89
CA GLU A 72 15.76 0.39 -0.04
C GLU A 72 14.36 -0.08 0.35
N ASP A 73 13.39 0.84 0.34
CA ASP A 73 11.98 0.52 0.57
C ASP A 73 11.31 0.08 -0.74
N TYR A 74 10.68 -1.09 -0.71
CA TYR A 74 9.98 -1.64 -1.86
C TYR A 74 8.47 -1.36 -1.80
N ASN A 75 7.87 -1.20 -2.98
CA ASN A 75 6.41 -1.28 -3.11
C ASN A 75 5.96 -2.71 -2.78
N ILE A 76 5.10 -2.85 -1.77
CA ILE A 76 4.66 -4.14 -1.27
C ILE A 76 3.70 -4.86 -2.23
N SER A 77 2.99 -4.17 -3.14
CA SER A 77 1.92 -4.77 -3.97
C SER A 77 2.38 -5.97 -4.81
N SER A 78 3.65 -5.93 -5.24
CA SER A 78 4.27 -6.97 -6.06
C SER A 78 4.79 -8.16 -5.25
N PHE A 79 4.69 -8.17 -3.92
CA PHE A 79 5.32 -9.20 -3.10
C PHE A 79 4.32 -10.11 -2.40
N ASN A 80 4.69 -11.38 -2.31
CA ASN A 80 4.07 -12.36 -1.43
C ASN A 80 5.16 -13.00 -0.56
N PHE A 81 4.80 -13.40 0.65
CA PHE A 81 5.68 -14.11 1.56
C PHE A 81 5.04 -15.46 1.93
N ILE A 82 5.70 -16.55 1.56
CA ILE A 82 5.26 -17.90 1.91
C ILE A 82 5.93 -18.30 3.22
N TRP A 83 5.14 -18.80 4.15
CA TRP A 83 5.61 -19.42 5.38
C TRP A 83 4.97 -20.80 5.55
N ALA A 84 5.79 -21.84 5.62
CA ALA A 84 5.32 -23.21 5.71
C ALA A 84 6.11 -24.01 6.74
N ILE A 85 5.47 -25.04 7.29
CA ILE A 85 6.11 -26.12 8.04
C ILE A 85 5.62 -27.46 7.46
N ASP A 86 6.56 -28.36 7.21
CA ASP A 86 6.24 -29.71 6.72
C ASP A 86 5.95 -30.72 7.84
N ASP A 87 5.56 -31.92 7.44
CA ASP A 87 5.30 -33.08 8.31
C ASP A 87 6.50 -33.43 9.23
N GLN A 88 7.72 -33.09 8.80
CA GLN A 88 8.98 -33.27 9.54
C GLN A 88 9.37 -32.05 10.40
N ASN A 89 8.49 -31.07 10.59
CA ASN A 89 8.76 -29.83 11.33
C ASN A 89 9.87 -28.94 10.74
N ARG A 90 10.20 -29.10 9.46
CA ARG A 90 11.15 -28.21 8.78
C ARG A 90 10.40 -26.96 8.31
N MET A 91 10.98 -25.79 8.60
CA MET A 91 10.38 -24.50 8.28
C MET A 91 10.89 -23.97 6.94
N TYR A 92 9.99 -23.41 6.14
CA TYR A 92 10.29 -22.76 4.89
C TYR A 92 9.68 -21.37 4.87
N GLN A 93 10.51 -20.35 4.64
CA GLN A 93 10.10 -18.97 4.49
C GLN A 93 10.68 -18.42 3.19
N PHE A 94 9.82 -17.91 2.32
CA PHE A 94 10.19 -17.44 0.99
C PHE A 94 9.56 -16.10 0.68
N LEU A 95 10.38 -15.12 0.34
CA LEU A 95 9.92 -13.85 -0.21
C LEU A 95 9.96 -13.92 -1.73
N ILE A 96 8.80 -13.71 -2.34
CA ILE A 96 8.57 -13.85 -3.76
C ILE A 96 8.08 -12.51 -4.31
N GLN A 97 8.63 -12.08 -5.44
CA GLN A 97 8.20 -10.89 -6.16
C GLN A 97 7.54 -11.30 -7.49
N LYS A 98 6.28 -10.91 -7.68
CA LYS A 98 5.54 -11.07 -8.93
C LYS A 98 6.10 -10.12 -9.99
N LEU A 99 6.35 -10.62 -11.20
CA LEU A 99 6.91 -9.81 -12.30
C LEU A 99 5.86 -8.94 -13.01
N GLU A 100 4.60 -9.39 -13.11
CA GLU A 100 3.46 -8.62 -13.66
C GLU A 100 2.12 -9.03 -12.99
N GLU A 101 1.04 -8.26 -13.21
CA GLU A 101 -0.34 -8.59 -12.74
C GLU A 101 -1.19 -9.35 -13.78
N LYS A 102 -0.61 -9.74 -14.92
CA LYS A 102 -1.36 -10.46 -15.99
C LYS A 102 -1.48 -11.95 -15.72
N GLU A 103 -2.42 -12.59 -16.43
CA GLU A 103 -2.81 -14.01 -16.32
C GLU A 103 -1.70 -15.05 -16.56
N ASN A 104 -0.44 -14.67 -16.80
CA ASN A 104 0.71 -15.57 -16.93
C ASN A 104 1.93 -15.15 -16.08
N SER A 105 1.70 -14.48 -14.95
CA SER A 105 2.77 -13.87 -14.17
C SER A 105 3.69 -14.89 -13.51
N GLN A 106 4.92 -14.96 -14.02
CA GLN A 106 6.04 -15.57 -13.32
C GLN A 106 6.40 -14.75 -12.08
N ALA A 107 7.05 -15.40 -11.12
CA ALA A 107 7.54 -14.72 -9.93
C ALA A 107 9.01 -15.05 -9.70
N ILE A 108 9.74 -14.15 -9.07
CA ILE A 108 11.14 -14.36 -8.71
C ILE A 108 11.26 -14.63 -7.22
N LEU A 109 12.09 -15.61 -6.86
CA LEU A 109 12.44 -15.86 -5.48
C LEU A 109 13.57 -14.90 -5.08
N VAL A 110 13.29 -14.02 -4.11
CA VAL A 110 14.18 -12.90 -3.77
C VAL A 110 14.99 -13.21 -2.51
N ALA A 111 14.34 -13.77 -1.49
CA ALA A 111 14.96 -14.05 -0.20
C ALA A 111 14.32 -15.25 0.48
N LEU A 112 15.05 -15.83 1.45
CA LEU A 112 14.59 -17.00 2.19
C LEU A 112 15.01 -17.00 3.66
N ALA A 113 14.34 -17.84 4.44
CA ALA A 113 14.74 -18.25 5.78
C ALA A 113 14.16 -19.66 6.06
N PRO A 114 14.73 -20.42 7.03
CA PRO A 114 15.85 -20.06 7.89
C PRO A 114 17.22 -20.20 7.18
N PRO A 115 18.34 -19.76 7.80
CA PRO A 115 19.67 -19.78 7.18
C PRO A 115 20.14 -21.15 6.66
N GLU A 116 19.65 -22.22 7.27
CA GLU A 116 19.93 -23.61 6.90
C GLU A 116 19.45 -23.91 5.47
N LEU A 117 18.31 -23.34 5.05
CA LEU A 117 17.86 -23.42 3.66
C LEU A 117 18.85 -22.74 2.72
N GLY A 118 19.47 -21.64 3.16
CA GLY A 118 20.49 -20.94 2.39
C GLY A 118 21.74 -21.80 2.16
N LYS A 119 22.14 -22.58 3.19
CA LYS A 119 23.23 -23.56 3.08
C LYS A 119 22.88 -24.68 2.11
N LEU A 120 21.69 -25.27 2.26
CA LEU A 120 21.19 -26.34 1.38
C LEU A 120 21.15 -25.89 -0.09
N LEU A 121 20.58 -24.71 -0.36
CA LEU A 121 20.54 -24.16 -1.72
C LEU A 121 21.94 -23.74 -2.22
N SER A 122 22.89 -23.44 -1.34
CA SER A 122 24.27 -23.16 -1.75
C SER A 122 24.98 -24.39 -2.28
N GLU A 123 24.72 -25.55 -1.66
CA GLU A 123 25.32 -26.84 -2.02
C GLU A 123 24.64 -27.47 -3.24
N PHE A 124 23.31 -27.58 -3.21
CA PHE A 124 22.53 -28.33 -4.21
C PHE A 124 21.81 -27.44 -5.25
N LYS A 125 21.92 -26.11 -5.12
CA LYS A 125 21.43 -25.12 -6.09
C LYS A 125 19.97 -25.37 -6.51
N ARG A 126 19.71 -25.51 -7.81
CA ARG A 126 18.37 -25.62 -8.40
C ARG A 126 17.67 -26.91 -8.02
N GLU A 127 18.40 -28.00 -7.84
CA GLU A 127 17.82 -29.31 -7.53
C GLU A 127 17.12 -29.31 -6.17
N ALA A 128 17.77 -28.73 -5.15
CA ALA A 128 17.14 -28.54 -3.85
C ALA A 128 15.94 -27.61 -3.93
N LEU A 129 16.03 -26.51 -4.70
CA LEU A 129 14.92 -25.60 -4.89
C LEU A 129 13.70 -26.30 -5.50
N HIS A 130 13.89 -27.07 -6.58
CA HIS A 130 12.81 -27.85 -7.19
C HIS A 130 12.18 -28.83 -6.21
N ARG A 131 12.99 -29.59 -5.46
CA ARG A 131 12.48 -30.54 -4.45
C ARG A 131 11.65 -29.84 -3.37
N ILE A 132 12.10 -28.68 -2.90
CA ILE A 132 11.36 -27.90 -1.89
C ILE A 132 10.04 -27.39 -2.48
N LEU A 133 10.04 -26.77 -3.65
CA LEU A 133 8.82 -26.26 -4.27
C LEU A 133 7.82 -27.38 -4.56
N SER A 134 8.27 -28.54 -5.05
CA SER A 134 7.42 -29.72 -5.22
C SER A 134 6.88 -30.27 -3.89
N LEU A 135 7.63 -30.15 -2.80
CA LEU A 135 7.17 -30.55 -1.47
C LEU A 135 6.07 -29.60 -0.96
N LEU A 136 6.24 -28.28 -1.15
CA LEU A 136 5.23 -27.28 -0.73
C LEU A 136 3.89 -27.44 -1.45
N ASN A 137 3.87 -28.02 -2.66
CA ASN A 137 2.65 -28.27 -3.42
C ASN A 137 1.95 -29.58 -3.09
N LYS A 138 2.53 -30.45 -2.24
CA LYS A 138 1.94 -31.73 -1.83
C LYS A 138 1.28 -31.60 -0.46
N PRO A 139 -0.07 -31.48 -0.37
CA PRO A 139 -0.74 -31.22 0.89
C PRO A 139 -0.50 -32.29 1.96
N SER A 140 -0.27 -33.55 1.56
CA SER A 140 0.01 -34.67 2.46
C SER A 140 1.28 -34.48 3.29
N ASN A 141 2.22 -33.66 2.82
CA ASN A 141 3.53 -33.48 3.44
C ASN A 141 3.63 -32.14 4.18
N ILE A 142 2.54 -31.37 4.26
CA ILE A 142 2.53 -30.03 4.84
C ILE A 142 1.66 -30.01 6.09
N LYS A 143 2.21 -29.52 7.21
CA LYS A 143 1.44 -29.27 8.43
C LYS A 143 0.68 -27.97 8.34
N PHE A 144 1.33 -26.93 7.83
CA PHE A 144 0.65 -25.71 7.41
C PHE A 144 1.46 -24.97 6.35
N LEU A 145 0.75 -24.23 5.52
CA LEU A 145 1.32 -23.24 4.61
C LEU A 145 0.44 -21.99 4.64
N MET A 146 1.08 -20.84 4.83
CA MET A 146 0.43 -19.55 4.82
C MET A 146 1.09 -18.66 3.77
N VAL A 147 0.27 -18.08 2.90
CA VAL A 147 0.69 -17.04 1.97
C VAL A 147 0.30 -15.69 2.55
N LEU A 148 1.31 -14.88 2.88
CA LEU A 148 1.14 -13.51 3.32
C LEU A 148 1.20 -12.59 2.13
N ALA A 149 0.14 -11.80 1.97
CA ALA A 149 -0.02 -10.82 0.90
C ALA A 149 -0.02 -9.39 1.45
N PRO A 150 0.10 -8.38 0.57
CA PRO A 150 0.12 -6.97 0.96
C PRO A 150 -1.19 -6.54 1.64
N LYS A 151 -1.09 -5.80 2.74
CA LYS A 151 -2.26 -5.25 3.46
C LYS A 151 -2.35 -3.74 3.34
N GLY A 152 -3.16 -3.29 2.38
CA GLY A 152 -3.36 -1.86 2.13
C GLY A 152 -2.07 -1.18 1.64
N LYS A 153 -1.90 0.09 2.00
CA LYS A 153 -0.69 0.86 1.66
C LYS A 153 0.47 0.47 2.58
N SER A 154 1.70 0.67 2.10
CA SER A 154 2.88 0.44 2.94
C SER A 154 2.93 1.44 4.10
N ILE A 155 3.62 1.10 5.20
CA ILE A 155 3.78 2.01 6.36
C ILE A 155 4.40 3.35 5.93
N VAL A 156 5.32 3.33 4.96
CA VAL A 156 5.97 4.55 4.43
C VAL A 156 4.97 5.41 3.66
N GLU A 157 4.14 4.81 2.82
CA GLU A 157 3.07 5.51 2.11
C GLU A 157 2.03 6.08 3.08
N GLU A 158 1.62 5.33 4.11
CA GLU A 158 0.71 5.81 5.16
C GLU A 158 1.31 7.03 5.87
N HIS A 159 2.60 7.00 6.25
CA HIS A 159 3.28 8.16 6.83
C HIS A 159 3.41 9.35 5.87
N GLN A 160 3.62 9.11 4.58
CA GLN A 160 3.67 10.19 3.59
C GLN A 160 2.29 10.86 3.43
N LEU A 161 1.22 10.07 3.39
CA LEU A 161 -0.16 10.59 3.34
C LEU A 161 -0.51 11.40 4.59
N LEU A 162 -0.17 10.90 5.77
CA LEU A 162 -0.34 11.64 7.03
C LEU A 162 0.45 12.96 7.04
N LYS A 163 1.66 12.98 6.48
CA LYS A 163 2.44 14.23 6.31
C LYS A 163 1.78 15.20 5.32
N ILE A 164 1.23 14.70 4.23
CA ILE A 164 0.50 15.51 3.23
C ILE A 164 -0.76 16.11 3.87
N GLU A 165 -1.56 15.30 4.59
CA GLU A 165 -2.76 15.76 5.31
C GLU A 165 -2.42 16.82 6.36
N LYS A 166 -1.35 16.61 7.14
CA LYS A 166 -0.87 17.60 8.11
C LYS A 166 -0.49 18.93 7.43
N LYS A 167 0.25 18.87 6.32
CA LYS A 167 0.60 20.07 5.54
C LYS A 167 -0.64 20.80 4.98
N TYR A 168 -1.67 20.06 4.58
CA TYR A 168 -2.95 20.63 4.15
C TYR A 168 -3.72 21.29 5.30
N LEU A 169 -3.79 20.63 6.46
CA LEU A 169 -4.38 21.19 7.68
C LEU A 169 -3.65 22.46 8.12
N ASP A 170 -2.31 22.44 8.10
CA ASP A 170 -1.49 23.61 8.42
C ASP A 170 -1.75 24.78 7.45
N LYS A 171 -1.92 24.48 6.15
CA LYS A 171 -2.29 25.48 5.13
C LYS A 171 -3.69 26.05 5.35
N LEU A 172 -4.67 25.22 5.70
CA LEU A 172 -6.04 25.67 6.02
C LEU A 172 -6.05 26.53 7.29
N ASN A 173 -5.32 26.12 8.33
CA ASN A 173 -5.16 26.89 9.56
C ASN A 173 -4.48 28.23 9.30
N TYR A 174 -3.46 28.27 8.45
CA TYR A 174 -2.82 29.51 8.03
C TYR A 174 -3.77 30.43 7.25
N ILE A 175 -4.55 29.89 6.29
CA ILE A 175 -5.56 30.67 5.56
C ILE A 175 -6.63 31.22 6.50
N ASN A 176 -7.07 30.43 7.49
CA ASN A 176 -8.04 30.90 8.48
C ASN A 176 -7.44 32.02 9.36
N LYS A 177 -6.18 31.90 9.80
CA LYS A 177 -5.49 33.00 10.51
C LYS A 177 -5.36 34.28 9.68
N LEU A 178 -5.15 34.14 8.36
CA LEU A 178 -5.10 35.30 7.47
C LEU A 178 -6.48 35.98 7.37
N LYS A 179 -7.58 35.22 7.40
CA LYS A 179 -8.93 35.82 7.47
C LYS A 179 -9.08 36.67 8.71
N ASP A 180 -8.44 36.27 9.81
CA ASP A 180 -8.46 36.97 11.09
C ASP A 180 -7.49 38.14 11.21
N THR A 181 -6.77 38.49 10.14
CA THR A 181 -5.76 39.55 10.14
C THR A 181 -6.13 40.64 9.13
N PRO A 182 -6.29 41.90 9.57
CA PRO A 182 -6.51 43.01 8.64
C PRO A 182 -5.27 43.23 7.76
N ASN A 183 -5.48 43.69 6.53
CA ASN A 183 -4.39 44.10 5.65
C ASN A 183 -3.71 45.39 6.15
N ILE A 184 -2.64 45.82 5.49
CA ILE A 184 -1.87 47.05 5.84
C ILE A 184 -2.70 48.34 5.90
N GLN A 185 -3.95 48.32 5.41
CA GLN A 185 -4.89 49.44 5.45
C GLN A 185 -5.97 49.27 6.55
N GLY A 186 -5.85 48.27 7.43
CA GLY A 186 -6.83 47.97 8.47
C GLY A 186 -8.08 47.24 7.98
N ASN A 187 -8.15 46.90 6.69
CA ASN A 187 -9.32 46.26 6.09
C ASN A 187 -9.19 44.74 6.19
N TRP A 188 -10.20 44.09 6.76
CA TRP A 188 -10.39 42.65 6.64
C TRP A 188 -10.72 42.33 5.18
N PHE A 189 -10.31 41.14 4.68
CA PHE A 189 -10.48 40.63 3.31
C PHE A 189 -11.47 41.41 2.43
N PRO A 190 -11.11 41.84 1.21
CA PRO A 190 -11.99 42.68 0.39
C PRO A 190 -13.35 42.00 0.25
N GLU A 191 -14.36 42.58 0.90
CA GLU A 191 -15.75 42.24 0.64
C GLU A 191 -15.98 42.62 -0.82
N PHE A 192 -15.85 41.66 -1.74
CA PHE A 192 -16.27 41.83 -3.12
C PHE A 192 -17.80 41.95 -3.15
N LYS A 193 -18.30 43.10 -2.69
CA LYS A 193 -19.68 43.51 -2.89
C LYS A 193 -19.80 43.79 -4.38
N LEU A 194 -20.51 42.92 -5.11
CA LEU A 194 -20.86 43.17 -6.51
C LEU A 194 -21.51 44.55 -6.61
N GLN A 195 -20.90 45.46 -7.37
CA GLN A 195 -21.47 46.77 -7.63
C GLN A 195 -22.30 46.73 -8.91
N CYS A 196 -23.42 47.46 -8.91
CA CYS A 196 -24.22 47.61 -10.11
C CYS A 196 -23.44 48.42 -11.17
N PRO A 197 -23.29 47.94 -12.42
CA PRO A 197 -22.53 48.66 -13.44
C PRO A 197 -23.16 49.99 -13.84
N VAL A 198 -24.47 50.17 -13.61
CA VAL A 198 -25.21 51.40 -13.94
C VAL A 198 -25.10 52.46 -12.83
N CYS A 199 -25.48 52.13 -11.59
CA CYS A 199 -25.55 53.10 -10.49
C CYS A 199 -24.42 52.99 -9.46
N LYS A 200 -23.46 52.06 -9.65
CA LYS A 200 -22.31 51.76 -8.76
C LYS A 200 -22.66 51.39 -7.32
N GLU A 201 -23.95 51.29 -6.98
CA GLU A 201 -24.42 50.85 -5.68
C GLU A 201 -24.09 49.38 -5.43
N ALA A 202 -23.82 49.03 -4.17
CA ALA A 202 -23.62 47.64 -3.78
C ALA A 202 -24.93 46.84 -3.97
N ILE A 203 -24.84 45.71 -4.68
CA ILE A 203 -25.97 44.80 -4.86
C ILE A 203 -26.13 44.00 -3.57
N THR A 204 -27.06 44.43 -2.73
CA THR A 204 -27.46 43.73 -1.51
C THR A 204 -28.75 42.95 -1.78
N GLY A 205 -28.63 41.72 -2.27
CA GLY A 205 -29.79 40.83 -2.41
C GLY A 205 -29.62 39.74 -3.45
N VAL A 206 -29.49 38.49 -2.99
CA VAL A 206 -29.84 37.32 -3.80
C VAL A 206 -31.34 37.14 -3.63
N GLY A 207 -32.14 37.70 -4.54
CA GLY A 207 -33.58 37.46 -4.56
C GLY A 207 -33.83 36.05 -5.10
N VAL A 208 -34.06 35.08 -4.21
CA VAL A 208 -34.50 33.74 -4.61
C VAL A 208 -36.00 33.80 -4.83
N THR A 209 -36.43 34.04 -6.08
CA THR A 209 -37.79 33.74 -6.51
C THR A 209 -37.79 32.39 -7.23
N SER A 210 -38.71 31.53 -6.82
CA SER A 210 -38.67 30.08 -6.81
C SER A 210 -38.70 29.34 -8.17
N ILE A 211 -38.34 29.96 -9.30
CA ILE A 211 -38.45 29.27 -10.61
C ILE A 211 -37.26 29.51 -11.57
N ASP A 212 -36.33 30.45 -11.33
CA ASP A 212 -35.17 30.63 -12.22
C ASP A 212 -33.87 30.90 -11.45
N PHE A 213 -32.90 30.00 -11.58
CA PHE A 213 -31.53 30.22 -11.13
C PHE A 213 -30.90 31.36 -11.94
N GLY A 214 -30.47 32.45 -11.27
CA GLY A 214 -29.32 33.24 -11.74
C GLY A 214 -29.57 34.63 -12.32
N SER A 215 -30.67 35.33 -12.01
CA SER A 215 -30.78 36.75 -12.35
C SER A 215 -30.54 37.66 -11.15
N VAL A 216 -29.52 38.53 -11.24
CA VAL A 216 -29.22 39.55 -10.23
C VAL A 216 -29.89 40.85 -10.67
N ILE A 217 -30.76 41.40 -9.82
CA ILE A 217 -31.46 42.68 -10.05
C ILE A 217 -30.94 43.73 -9.06
N CYS A 218 -30.50 44.88 -9.57
CA CYS A 218 -30.12 46.00 -8.72
C CYS A 218 -31.38 46.64 -8.10
N PRO A 219 -31.47 46.77 -6.76
CA PRO A 219 -32.66 47.32 -6.09
C PRO A 219 -32.87 48.82 -6.36
N ARG A 220 -31.82 49.55 -6.74
CA ARG A 220 -31.88 51.01 -6.93
C ARG A 220 -32.24 51.44 -8.35
N CYS A 221 -31.80 50.70 -9.37
CA CYS A 221 -32.00 51.08 -10.77
C CYS A 221 -32.69 50.00 -11.62
N GLY A 222 -33.04 48.87 -11.03
CA GLY A 222 -33.72 47.77 -11.74
C GLY A 222 -32.84 47.02 -12.75
N TYR A 223 -31.54 47.31 -12.83
CA TYR A 223 -30.63 46.64 -13.74
C TYR A 223 -30.62 45.12 -13.49
N LYS A 224 -31.03 44.35 -14.50
CA LYS A 224 -31.07 42.89 -14.48
C LYS A 224 -29.96 42.35 -15.37
N LYS A 225 -29.10 41.49 -14.82
CA LYS A 225 -28.15 40.69 -15.60
C LYS A 225 -28.53 39.22 -15.49
N SER A 226 -29.03 38.64 -16.57
CA SER A 226 -29.16 37.19 -16.72
C SER A 226 -27.79 36.63 -17.10
N ARG A 227 -27.28 35.67 -16.34
CA ARG A 227 -26.13 34.86 -16.80
C ARG A 227 -26.66 33.55 -17.40
N PHE A 228 -26.11 33.18 -18.56
CA PHE A 228 -25.98 31.79 -19.02
C PHE A 228 -25.17 30.98 -17.99
#